data_AF-A0A974DNV7-F1
#
_entry.id   AF-A0A974DNV7-F1
#
_cell.length_a   1.000
_cell.length_b   1.000
_cell.length_c   1.000
_cell.angle_alpha   90.00
_cell.angle_beta   90.00
_cell.angle_gamma   90.00
#
_symmetry.space_group_name_H-M   'P 1'
#
loop_
_entity.id
_entity.type
_entity.pdbx_description
1 polymer ?
#
loop_
_entity_poly.entity_id
_entity_poly.type
_entity_poly.pdbx_seq_one_letter_code
_entity_poly.pdbx_strand_id
1 'polypeptide(L)'
;MKCWGSKDPSLREIICFSLCCCGATFALQLHVQHLTFSNPYTCKYKAYSESLFALATFAGVWQLEKCSTFRGCSLFLLATAARDNGLVNAGFLLYFGAQSVIQGTMSCQKMYKIRIATAVIILPLALFQYYSFHHFCLSQHGVWPAYQWLNSNIQSDYWDVGFFCYFQLRQLPNFLLALPVILLATRVIWEYVCANVNLCMTLGLLGKRQMSSSGYYGPRIFVYVAHLTALMMLVVFCMHVQ
;
A
#
# COMPACT_ATOMS: atom_id res chain seq x y z
N MET A 1 21.57 13.60 9.81
CA MET A 1 20.41 13.35 8.93
C MET A 1 19.38 14.45 9.18
N LYS A 2 18.98 15.27 8.18
CA LYS A 2 17.76 16.07 8.35
C LYS A 2 16.62 15.07 8.42
N CYS A 3 16.04 14.97 9.61
CA CYS A 3 15.02 14.01 9.92
C CYS A 3 13.90 14.08 8.87
N TRP A 4 13.41 12.91 8.43
CA TRP A 4 12.17 12.78 7.66
C TRP A 4 10.97 13.38 8.43
N GLY A 5 11.16 13.59 9.74
CA GLY A 5 10.23 14.19 10.69
C GLY A 5 9.78 15.57 10.27
N SER A 6 8.52 15.62 9.87
CA SER A 6 7.73 16.82 9.78
C SER A 6 7.62 17.50 11.15
N LYS A 7 7.71 18.83 11.18
CA LYS A 7 7.19 19.66 12.30
C LYS A 7 5.73 20.08 12.04
N ASP A 8 5.07 19.52 11.02
CA ASP A 8 3.67 19.83 10.72
C ASP A 8 2.77 19.03 11.69
N PRO A 9 2.09 19.70 12.63
CA PRO A 9 1.27 19.04 13.64
C PRO A 9 0.07 18.30 13.02
N SER A 10 -0.47 18.81 11.92
CA SER A 10 -1.68 18.29 11.27
C SER A 10 -1.48 16.88 10.74
N LEU A 11 -0.37 16.62 10.05
CA LEU A 11 -0.05 15.30 9.51
C LEU A 11 0.17 14.27 10.62
N ARG A 12 0.80 14.70 11.71
CA ARG A 12 1.07 13.86 12.88
C ARG A 12 -0.23 13.44 13.56
N GLU A 13 -1.18 14.35 13.70
CA GLU A 13 -2.51 14.07 14.26
C GLU A 13 -3.29 13.09 13.40
N ILE A 14 -3.29 13.26 12.07
CA ILE A 14 -3.96 12.34 11.15
C ILE A 14 -3.38 10.93 11.27
N ILE A 15 -2.04 10.79 11.26
CA ILE A 15 -1.40 9.46 11.39
C ILE A 15 -1.71 8.84 12.76
N CYS A 16 -1.66 9.61 13.85
CA CYS A 16 -2.02 9.13 15.18
C CYS A 16 -3.49 8.68 15.28
N PHE A 17 -4.40 9.46 14.71
CA PHE A 17 -5.83 9.13 14.67
C PHE A 17 -6.05 7.84 13.87
N SER A 18 -5.50 7.75 12.66
CA SER A 18 -5.58 6.54 11.83
C SER A 18 -4.99 5.31 12.53
N LEU A 19 -3.85 5.45 13.22
CA LEU A 19 -3.25 4.37 14.01
C LEU A 19 -4.17 3.91 15.14
N CYS A 20 -4.81 4.83 15.84
CA CYS A 20 -5.75 4.52 16.93
C CYS A 20 -6.97 3.78 16.38
N CYS A 21 -7.58 4.28 15.30
CA CYS A 21 -8.71 3.65 14.65
C CYS A 21 -8.37 2.25 14.11
N CYS A 22 -7.27 2.11 13.35
CA CYS A 22 -6.84 0.81 12.83
C CYS A 22 -6.50 -0.18 13.94
N GLY A 23 -5.84 0.27 15.01
CA GLY A 23 -5.52 -0.56 16.17
C GLY A 23 -6.77 -1.04 16.90
N ALA A 24 -7.76 -0.17 17.09
CA ALA A 24 -9.04 -0.52 17.70
C ALA A 24 -9.82 -1.54 16.84
N THR A 25 -9.88 -1.32 15.52
CA THR A 25 -10.54 -2.26 14.59
C THR A 25 -9.85 -3.62 14.60
N PHE A 26 -8.52 -3.66 14.61
CA PHE A 26 -7.75 -4.90 14.69
C PHE A 26 -7.98 -5.65 16.01
N ALA A 27 -7.98 -4.93 17.14
CA ALA A 27 -8.24 -5.52 18.46
C ALA A 27 -9.68 -6.05 18.56
N LEU A 28 -10.66 -5.32 18.02
CA LEU A 28 -12.05 -5.77 17.96
C LEU A 28 -12.19 -7.04 17.13
N GLN A 29 -11.53 -7.11 15.96
CA GLN A 29 -11.52 -8.31 15.12
C GLN A 29 -10.87 -9.50 15.80
N LEU A 30 -9.75 -9.30 16.52
CA LEU A 30 -9.12 -10.36 17.33
C LEU A 30 -10.04 -10.85 18.45
N HIS A 31 -10.75 -9.93 19.11
CA HIS A 31 -11.69 -10.28 20.17
C HIS A 31 -12.90 -11.07 19.63
N VAL A 32 -13.51 -10.62 18.54
CA VAL A 32 -14.57 -11.35 17.84
C VAL A 32 -14.10 -12.74 17.39
N GLN A 33 -12.84 -12.86 16.94
CA GLN A 33 -12.27 -14.15 16.56
C GLN A 33 -12.13 -15.10 17.76
N HIS A 34 -11.68 -14.59 18.91
CA HIS A 34 -11.60 -15.38 20.14
C HIS A 34 -12.99 -15.89 20.58
N LEU A 35 -14.02 -15.07 20.41
CA LEU A 35 -15.40 -15.43 20.76
C LEU A 35 -16.07 -16.40 19.76
N THR A 36 -15.63 -16.41 18.50
CA THR A 36 -16.26 -17.20 17.42
C THR A 36 -15.47 -18.44 17.01
N PHE A 37 -14.48 -18.86 17.81
CA PHE A 37 -13.54 -19.96 17.50
C PHE A 37 -14.21 -21.29 17.11
N SER A 38 -15.49 -21.49 17.45
CA SER A 38 -16.24 -22.73 17.25
C SER A 38 -16.80 -22.96 15.84
N ASN A 39 -16.81 -21.96 14.95
CA ASN A 39 -17.46 -22.10 13.63
C ASN A 39 -16.46 -21.98 12.46
N PRO A 40 -16.22 -23.07 11.70
CA PRO A 40 -15.28 -23.09 10.56
C PRO A 40 -15.81 -22.41 9.29
N TYR A 41 -17.11 -22.03 9.23
CA TYR A 41 -17.73 -21.47 8.03
C TYR A 41 -17.63 -19.94 7.89
N THR A 42 -17.05 -19.25 8.88
CA THR A 42 -16.90 -17.78 8.83
C THR A 42 -15.62 -17.42 8.08
N CYS A 43 -15.72 -16.55 7.07
CA CYS A 43 -14.59 -16.02 6.30
C CYS A 43 -13.69 -15.12 7.18
N LYS A 44 -12.92 -15.72 8.10
CA LYS A 44 -12.17 -15.01 9.16
C LYS A 44 -10.86 -14.39 8.65
N TYR A 45 -10.29 -14.92 7.58
CA TYR A 45 -8.93 -14.55 7.15
C TYR A 45 -8.85 -13.22 6.38
N LYS A 46 -9.91 -12.81 5.68
CA LYS A 46 -9.89 -11.59 4.83
C LYS A 46 -9.98 -10.29 5.63
N ALA A 47 -10.85 -10.23 6.64
CA ALA A 47 -11.07 -9.00 7.41
C ALA A 47 -9.86 -8.64 8.30
N TYR A 48 -9.20 -9.65 8.86
CA TYR A 48 -8.02 -9.49 9.71
C TYR A 48 -6.79 -9.00 8.92
N SER A 49 -6.60 -9.52 7.71
CA SER A 49 -5.46 -9.14 6.89
C SER A 49 -5.55 -7.69 6.40
N GLU A 50 -6.75 -7.15 6.13
CA GLU A 50 -6.93 -5.71 5.83
C GLU A 50 -6.54 -4.81 7.00
N SER A 51 -7.03 -5.11 8.21
CA SER A 51 -6.75 -4.28 9.38
C SER A 51 -5.27 -4.35 9.78
N LEU A 52 -4.66 -5.54 9.70
CA LEU A 52 -3.23 -5.71 9.91
C LEU A 52 -2.41 -4.95 8.85
N PHE A 53 -2.82 -5.05 7.58
CA PHE A 53 -2.20 -4.32 6.48
C PHE A 53 -2.25 -2.79 6.70
N ALA A 54 -3.43 -2.26 7.04
CA ALA A 54 -3.62 -0.83 7.31
C ALA A 54 -2.78 -0.38 8.50
N LEU A 55 -2.84 -1.10 9.62
CA LEU A 55 -2.06 -0.79 10.82
C LEU A 55 -0.55 -0.80 10.53
N ALA A 56 -0.04 -1.83 9.87
CA ALA A 56 1.37 -1.96 9.54
C ALA A 56 1.83 -0.86 8.56
N THR A 57 0.99 -0.48 7.60
CA THR A 57 1.28 0.60 6.65
C THR A 57 1.35 1.96 7.35
N PHE A 58 0.34 2.33 8.16
CA PHE A 58 0.36 3.59 8.91
C PHE A 58 1.48 3.64 9.95
N ALA A 59 1.77 2.52 10.62
CA ALA A 59 2.89 2.44 11.57
C ALA A 59 4.24 2.55 10.86
N GLY A 60 4.37 1.97 9.66
CA GLY A 60 5.55 2.09 8.81
C GLY A 60 5.80 3.55 8.44
N VAL A 61 4.78 4.24 7.92
CA VAL A 61 4.83 5.68 7.59
C VAL A 61 5.22 6.52 8.81
N TRP A 62 4.58 6.28 9.96
CA TRP A 62 4.92 6.98 11.21
C TRP A 62 6.39 6.83 11.61
N GLN A 63 6.93 5.62 11.44
CA GLN A 63 8.30 5.32 11.82
C GLN A 63 9.32 5.89 10.81
N LEU A 64 8.90 6.00 9.55
CA LEU A 64 9.61 6.74 8.51
C LEU A 64 9.68 8.23 8.87
N GLU A 65 8.60 8.84 9.36
CA GLU A 65 8.64 10.22 9.87
C GLU A 65 9.57 10.37 11.08
N LYS A 66 9.63 9.39 11.98
CA LYS A 66 10.61 9.37 13.09
C LYS A 66 12.05 9.09 12.65
N CYS A 67 12.33 9.06 11.34
CA CYS A 67 13.68 8.89 10.77
C CYS A 67 14.30 7.52 11.04
N SER A 68 13.46 6.55 11.38
CA SER A 68 13.88 5.20 11.72
C SER A 68 13.51 4.27 10.57
N THR A 69 14.25 4.41 9.47
CA THR A 69 14.00 3.71 8.21
C THR A 69 13.94 2.19 8.40
N PHE A 70 14.82 1.62 9.23
CA PHE A 70 14.84 0.17 9.47
C PHE A 70 13.51 -0.34 10.02
N ARG A 71 13.00 0.27 11.11
CA ARG A 71 11.74 -0.13 11.73
C ARG A 71 10.55 0.13 10.79
N GLY A 72 10.58 1.22 10.01
CA GLY A 72 9.56 1.48 8.99
C GLY A 72 9.53 0.42 7.89
N CYS A 73 10.70 0.00 7.39
CA CYS A 73 10.81 -1.07 6.40
C CYS A 73 10.36 -2.43 6.94
N SER A 74 10.66 -2.75 8.20
CA SER A 74 10.14 -3.98 8.83
C SER A 74 8.61 -3.99 8.89
N LEU A 75 7.99 -2.83 9.14
CA LEU A 75 6.53 -2.69 9.14
C LEU A 75 5.94 -2.77 7.73
N PHE A 76 6.60 -2.22 6.71
CA PHE A 76 6.19 -2.39 5.32
C PHE A 76 6.35 -3.81 4.80
N LEU A 77 7.38 -4.52 5.26
CA LEU A 77 7.53 -5.95 5.02
C LEU A 77 6.35 -6.72 5.62
N LEU A 78 5.98 -6.43 6.86
CA LEU A 78 4.81 -7.03 7.51
C LEU A 78 3.52 -6.72 6.77
N ALA A 79 3.34 -5.48 6.30
CA ALA A 79 2.19 -5.08 5.49
C ALA A 79 2.12 -5.89 4.18
N THR A 80 3.25 -6.08 3.51
CA THR A 80 3.33 -6.83 2.24
C THR A 80 3.14 -8.34 2.45
N ALA A 81 3.62 -8.87 3.56
CA ALA A 81 3.36 -10.26 3.96
C ALA A 81 1.88 -10.48 4.34
N ALA A 82 1.22 -9.46 4.91
CA ALA A 82 -0.20 -9.53 5.22
C ALA A 82 -1.07 -9.48 3.95
N ARG A 83 -0.68 -8.66 2.96
CA ARG A 83 -1.34 -8.54 1.66
C ARG A 83 -0.37 -8.10 0.56
N ASP A 84 -0.51 -8.67 -0.63
CA ASP A 84 0.32 -8.33 -1.80
C ASP A 84 0.24 -6.84 -2.20
N ASN A 85 -0.86 -6.16 -1.86
CA ASN A 85 -1.03 -4.71 -2.00
C ASN A 85 0.03 -3.89 -1.26
N GLY A 86 0.70 -4.47 -0.26
CA GLY A 86 1.81 -3.82 0.45
C GLY A 86 3.02 -3.53 -0.41
N LEU A 87 3.13 -4.11 -1.61
CA LEU A 87 4.18 -3.75 -2.57
C LEU A 87 4.13 -2.24 -2.93
N VAL A 88 2.95 -1.63 -2.94
CA VAL A 88 2.76 -0.19 -3.21
C VAL A 88 3.48 0.67 -2.17
N ASN A 89 3.69 0.17 -0.94
CA ASN A 89 4.43 0.87 0.11
C ASN A 89 5.91 1.06 -0.25
N ALA A 90 6.49 0.23 -1.12
CA ALA A 90 7.82 0.45 -1.66
C ALA A 90 7.92 1.78 -2.43
N GLY A 91 6.80 2.26 -2.98
CA GLY A 91 6.69 3.56 -3.65
C GLY A 91 7.13 4.74 -2.77
N PHE A 92 6.89 4.69 -1.45
CA PHE A 92 7.38 5.72 -0.53
C PHE A 92 8.91 5.80 -0.54
N LEU A 93 9.59 4.66 -0.42
CA LEU A 93 11.06 4.58 -0.41
C LEU A 93 11.66 5.03 -1.75
N LEU A 94 11.04 4.61 -2.86
CA LEU A 94 11.47 4.98 -4.21
C LEU A 94 11.29 6.48 -4.48
N TYR A 95 10.14 7.05 -4.10
CA TYR A 95 9.86 8.47 -4.27
C TYR A 95 10.88 9.34 -3.52
N PHE A 96 11.12 9.05 -2.24
CA PHE A 96 12.10 9.80 -1.45
C PHE A 96 13.53 9.59 -1.94
N GLY A 97 13.84 8.40 -2.45
CA GLY A 97 15.10 8.12 -3.14
C GLY A 97 15.28 9.00 -4.37
N ALA A 98 14.31 9.00 -5.29
CA ALA A 98 14.30 9.80 -6.51
C ALA A 98 14.41 11.29 -6.21
N GLN A 99 13.62 11.79 -5.26
CA GLN A 99 13.69 13.19 -4.82
C GLN A 99 15.09 13.56 -4.32
N SER A 100 15.73 12.67 -3.58
CA SER A 100 17.07 12.93 -3.06
C SER A 100 18.14 12.89 -4.14
N VAL A 101 17.99 12.05 -5.17
CA VAL A 101 18.87 11.98 -6.35
C VAL A 101 18.80 13.30 -7.11
N ILE A 102 17.59 13.75 -7.41
CA ILE A 102 17.34 14.98 -8.17
C ILE A 102 17.84 16.22 -7.41
N GLN A 103 17.71 16.23 -6.08
CA GLN A 103 18.24 17.32 -5.23
C GLN A 103 19.76 17.24 -5.00
N GLY A 104 20.47 16.24 -5.54
CA GLY A 104 21.91 16.08 -5.37
C GLY A 104 22.35 15.76 -3.94
N THR A 105 21.44 15.33 -3.06
CA THR A 105 21.72 15.06 -1.63
C THR A 105 22.00 13.57 -1.34
N MET A 106 22.12 12.78 -2.41
CA MET A 106 22.34 11.34 -2.35
C MET A 106 23.79 11.00 -2.07
N SER A 107 23.96 10.13 -1.07
CA SER A 107 25.21 9.44 -0.78
C SER A 107 25.06 8.00 -1.22
N CYS A 108 26.15 7.35 -1.65
CA CYS A 108 26.18 5.91 -1.93
C CYS A 108 25.57 5.09 -0.79
N GLN A 109 25.79 5.54 0.46
CA GLN A 109 25.23 4.87 1.63
C GLN A 109 23.70 4.87 1.69
N LYS A 110 23.08 5.98 1.26
CA LYS A 110 21.62 6.09 1.26
C LYS A 110 21.03 5.29 0.10
N MET A 111 21.69 5.30 -1.05
CA MET A 111 21.26 4.58 -2.25
C MET A 111 21.20 3.07 -2.03
N TYR A 112 22.26 2.46 -1.46
CA TYR A 112 22.24 1.01 -1.22
C TYR A 112 21.18 0.63 -0.17
N LYS A 113 20.97 1.44 0.88
CA LYS A 113 19.94 1.20 1.90
C LYS A 113 18.53 1.19 1.32
N ILE A 114 18.23 2.13 0.42
CA ILE A 114 16.93 2.18 -0.27
C ILE A 114 16.74 0.94 -1.16
N ARG A 115 17.78 0.52 -1.90
CA ARG A 115 17.74 -0.69 -2.73
C ARG A 115 17.48 -1.95 -1.89
N ILE A 116 18.22 -2.13 -0.80
CA ILE A 116 18.03 -3.27 0.10
C ILE A 116 16.63 -3.25 0.71
N ALA A 117 16.17 -2.09 1.21
CA ALA A 117 14.83 -1.96 1.78
C ALA A 117 13.72 -2.33 0.79
N THR A 118 13.86 -1.88 -0.48
CA THR A 118 12.91 -2.21 -1.55
C THR A 118 12.93 -3.71 -1.86
N ALA A 119 14.12 -4.32 -1.94
CA ALA A 119 14.25 -5.76 -2.17
C ALA A 119 13.64 -6.59 -1.04
N VAL A 120 13.80 -6.16 0.21
CA VAL A 120 13.19 -6.82 1.37
C VAL A 120 11.66 -6.79 1.27
N ILE A 121 11.06 -5.67 0.86
CA ILE A 121 9.60 -5.57 0.68
C ILE A 121 9.10 -6.52 -0.42
N ILE A 122 9.87 -6.70 -1.50
CA ILE A 122 9.51 -7.60 -2.61
C ILE A 122 9.70 -9.08 -2.24
N LEU A 123 10.58 -9.38 -1.27
CA LEU A 123 11.01 -10.74 -0.95
C LEU A 123 9.87 -11.71 -0.62
N PRO A 124 8.86 -11.40 0.23
CA PRO A 124 7.78 -12.33 0.53
C PRO A 124 7.01 -12.77 -0.73
N LEU A 125 6.76 -11.83 -1.65
CA LEU A 125 6.06 -12.11 -2.89
C LEU A 125 6.91 -13.01 -3.80
N ALA A 126 8.20 -12.72 -3.94
CA ALA A 126 9.11 -13.54 -4.73
C ALA A 126 9.26 -14.96 -4.15
N LEU A 127 9.36 -15.10 -2.83
CA LEU A 127 9.43 -16.39 -2.16
C LEU A 127 8.14 -17.19 -2.33
N PHE A 128 6.98 -16.54 -2.19
CA PHE A 128 5.69 -17.17 -2.42
C PHE A 128 5.53 -17.65 -3.87
N GLN A 129 5.86 -16.80 -4.84
CA GLN A 129 5.82 -17.16 -6.25
C GLN A 129 6.77 -18.32 -6.58
N TYR A 130 7.98 -18.31 -6.02
CA TYR A 130 8.95 -19.39 -6.18
C TYR A 130 8.46 -20.71 -5.56
N TYR A 131 7.93 -20.67 -4.34
CA TYR A 131 7.38 -21.84 -3.67
C TYR A 131 6.21 -22.45 -4.46
N SER A 132 5.26 -21.61 -4.89
CA SER A 132 4.13 -22.08 -5.69
C SER A 132 4.57 -22.65 -7.04
N PHE A 133 5.54 -22.02 -7.72
CA PHE A 133 6.09 -22.56 -8.96
C PHE A 133 6.71 -23.94 -8.75
N HIS A 134 7.52 -24.12 -7.69
CA HIS A 134 8.12 -25.41 -7.40
C HIS A 134 7.10 -26.49 -7.05
N HIS A 135 6.05 -26.14 -6.32
CA HIS A 135 5.06 -27.12 -5.91
C HIS A 135 4.10 -27.50 -7.03
N PHE A 136 3.62 -26.53 -7.83
CA PHE A 136 2.60 -26.78 -8.85
C PHE A 136 3.19 -27.11 -10.23
N CYS A 137 4.32 -26.51 -10.64
CA CYS A 137 4.85 -26.70 -12.00
C CYS A 137 5.83 -27.87 -12.14
N LEU A 138 6.50 -28.30 -11.05
CA LEU A 138 7.47 -29.42 -11.10
C LEU A 138 6.85 -30.77 -10.69
N SER A 139 5.72 -30.77 -9.96
CA SER A 139 5.09 -32.01 -9.48
C SER A 139 4.06 -32.61 -10.46
N GLN A 140 3.60 -31.85 -11.46
CA GLN A 140 2.68 -32.35 -12.49
C GLN A 140 3.35 -32.32 -13.87
N HIS A 141 3.64 -33.50 -14.42
CA HIS A 141 3.84 -33.68 -15.86
C HIS A 141 2.52 -33.42 -16.59
N GLY A 142 2.13 -32.15 -16.77
CA GLY A 142 0.87 -31.81 -17.42
C GLY A 142 0.59 -30.31 -17.56
N VAL A 143 0.88 -29.78 -18.75
CA VAL A 143 0.13 -28.72 -19.47
C VAL A 143 -0.02 -27.32 -18.84
N TRP A 144 0.93 -26.83 -18.03
CA TRP A 144 1.01 -25.38 -17.79
C TRP A 144 2.36 -24.84 -18.27
N PRO A 145 2.42 -24.14 -19.42
CA PRO A 145 3.67 -23.64 -19.95
C PRO A 145 4.28 -22.65 -18.94
N ALA A 146 5.60 -22.74 -18.80
CA ALA A 146 6.42 -21.91 -17.94
C ALA A 146 6.12 -20.43 -18.13
N TYR A 147 5.45 -19.79 -17.16
CA TYR A 147 5.34 -18.34 -17.11
C TYR A 147 5.54 -17.85 -15.69
N GLN A 148 6.35 -16.80 -15.57
CA GLN A 148 6.65 -15.98 -14.38
C GLN A 148 5.41 -15.36 -13.70
N TRP A 149 4.21 -15.73 -14.13
CA TRP A 149 2.93 -15.11 -13.83
C TRP A 149 1.89 -16.14 -13.37
N LEU A 150 2.32 -17.17 -12.64
CA LEU A 150 1.43 -18.20 -12.08
C LEU A 150 0.22 -17.59 -11.34
N ASN A 151 0.42 -16.48 -10.62
CA ASN A 151 -0.67 -15.77 -9.96
C ASN A 151 -1.70 -15.20 -10.94
N SER A 152 -1.32 -14.62 -12.10
CA SER A 152 -2.31 -14.01 -12.99
C SER A 152 -3.16 -15.03 -13.72
N ASN A 153 -2.60 -16.18 -14.10
CA ASN A 153 -3.34 -17.22 -14.81
C ASN A 153 -4.27 -18.00 -13.85
N ILE A 154 -3.83 -18.27 -12.62
CA ILE A 154 -4.72 -18.86 -11.60
C ILE A 154 -5.81 -17.85 -11.21
N GLN A 155 -5.46 -16.57 -11.07
CA GLN A 155 -6.43 -15.53 -10.77
C GLN A 155 -7.42 -15.28 -11.92
N SER A 156 -7.03 -15.41 -13.19
CA SER A 156 -7.97 -15.32 -14.30
C SER A 156 -8.88 -16.54 -14.35
N ASP A 157 -8.32 -17.75 -14.28
CA ASP A 157 -9.06 -18.98 -14.58
C ASP A 157 -9.98 -19.41 -13.43
N TYR A 158 -9.59 -19.14 -12.18
CA TYR A 158 -10.37 -19.54 -11.00
C TYR A 158 -11.10 -18.36 -10.33
N TRP A 159 -10.64 -17.13 -10.53
CA TRP A 159 -11.13 -15.95 -9.80
C TRP A 159 -11.65 -14.85 -10.73
N ASP A 160 -11.63 -15.07 -12.06
CA ASP A 160 -12.05 -14.10 -13.10
C ASP A 160 -11.43 -12.70 -12.89
N VAL A 161 -10.22 -12.65 -12.33
CA VAL A 161 -9.52 -11.39 -12.09
C VAL A 161 -8.84 -11.00 -13.39
N GLY A 162 -9.40 -9.98 -14.04
CA GLY A 162 -8.89 -9.42 -15.28
C GLY A 162 -9.26 -7.95 -15.39
N PHE A 163 -8.65 -7.26 -16.34
CA PHE A 163 -8.97 -5.86 -16.63
C PHE A 163 -10.45 -5.75 -17.02
N PHE A 164 -11.27 -5.15 -16.14
CA PHE A 164 -12.73 -5.01 -16.26
C PHE A 164 -13.61 -6.27 -16.10
N CYS A 165 -13.04 -7.45 -15.87
CA CYS A 165 -13.84 -8.67 -15.66
C CYS A 165 -14.73 -8.62 -14.39
N TYR A 166 -14.44 -7.69 -13.49
CA TYR A 166 -15.14 -7.46 -12.22
C TYR A 166 -16.48 -6.70 -12.35
N PHE A 167 -16.78 -6.08 -13.49
CA PHE A 167 -18.01 -5.28 -13.67
C PHE A 167 -19.24 -6.13 -14.01
N GLN A 168 -19.56 -7.10 -13.15
CA GLN A 168 -20.78 -7.90 -13.27
C GLN A 168 -21.92 -7.27 -12.44
N LEU A 169 -23.14 -7.25 -13.00
CA LEU A 169 -24.34 -6.72 -12.32
C LEU A 169 -24.62 -7.40 -10.96
N ARG A 170 -24.12 -8.62 -10.75
CA ARG A 170 -24.27 -9.38 -9.50
C ARG A 170 -23.48 -8.79 -8.33
N GLN A 171 -22.46 -7.98 -8.59
CA GLN A 171 -21.58 -7.40 -7.57
C GLN A 171 -21.93 -5.95 -7.22
N LEU A 172 -23.04 -5.43 -7.75
CA LEU A 172 -23.56 -4.09 -7.44
C LEU A 172 -23.64 -3.79 -5.92
N PRO A 173 -24.04 -4.73 -5.04
CA PRO A 173 -24.05 -4.48 -3.60
C PRO A 173 -22.68 -4.12 -3.02
N ASN A 174 -21.61 -4.76 -3.50
CA ASN A 174 -20.24 -4.49 -3.05
C ASN A 174 -19.76 -3.11 -3.51
N PHE A 175 -20.13 -2.69 -4.72
CA PHE A 175 -19.86 -1.34 -5.21
C PHE A 175 -20.57 -0.26 -4.39
N LEU A 176 -21.83 -0.49 -4.01
CA LEU A 176 -22.57 0.44 -3.15
C LEU A 176 -21.94 0.57 -1.76
N LEU A 177 -21.41 -0.53 -1.21
CA LEU A 177 -20.71 -0.52 0.07
C LEU A 177 -19.37 0.24 0.00
N ALA A 178 -18.65 0.13 -1.12
CA ALA A 178 -17.38 0.82 -1.35
C ALA A 178 -17.53 2.29 -1.78
N LEU A 179 -18.69 2.65 -2.36
CA LEU A 179 -19.01 3.97 -2.89
C LEU A 179 -18.64 5.14 -1.96
N PRO A 180 -18.99 5.16 -0.66
CA PRO A 180 -18.66 6.29 0.21
C PRO A 180 -17.14 6.52 0.33
N VAL A 181 -16.35 5.44 0.40
CA VAL A 181 -14.89 5.53 0.50
C VAL A 181 -14.30 6.01 -0.83
N ILE A 182 -14.81 5.49 -1.96
CA ILE A 182 -14.39 5.91 -3.30
C ILE A 182 -14.67 7.39 -3.52
N LEU A 183 -15.88 7.87 -3.21
CA LEU A 183 -16.24 9.28 -3.39
C LEU A 183 -15.38 10.22 -2.54
N LEU A 184 -15.13 9.85 -1.28
CA LEU A 184 -14.25 10.62 -0.40
C LEU A 184 -12.82 10.65 -0.93
N ALA A 185 -12.26 9.51 -1.34
CA ALA A 185 -10.90 9.44 -1.89
C ALA A 185 -10.77 10.24 -3.18
N THR A 186 -11.71 10.11 -4.11
CA THR A 186 -11.73 10.88 -5.36
C THR A 186 -11.84 12.37 -5.08
N ARG A 187 -12.67 12.79 -4.12
CA ARG A 187 -12.81 14.20 -3.73
C ARG A 187 -11.50 14.76 -3.16
N VAL A 188 -10.84 14.03 -2.25
CA VAL A 188 -9.55 14.45 -1.67
C VAL A 188 -8.48 14.58 -2.75
N ILE A 189 -8.40 13.61 -3.67
CA ILE A 189 -7.45 13.65 -4.79
C ILE A 189 -7.75 14.86 -5.68
N TRP A 190 -9.02 15.09 -6.03
CA TRP A 190 -9.44 16.20 -6.88
C TRP A 190 -9.11 17.57 -6.28
N GLU A 191 -9.51 17.80 -5.02
CA GLU A 191 -9.24 19.06 -4.30
C GLU A 191 -7.72 19.33 -4.23
N TYR A 192 -6.91 18.30 -3.97
CA TYR A 192 -5.46 18.45 -3.92
C TYR A 192 -4.85 18.74 -5.29
N VAL A 193 -5.27 18.03 -6.33
CA VAL A 193 -4.77 18.20 -7.71
C VAL A 193 -5.12 19.59 -8.24
N CYS A 194 -6.35 20.05 -8.07
CA CYS A 194 -6.77 21.38 -8.49
C CYS A 194 -5.99 22.49 -7.77
N ALA A 195 -5.69 22.32 -6.48
CA ALA A 195 -4.89 23.28 -5.73
C ALA A 195 -3.39 23.28 -6.13
N ASN A 196 -2.87 22.16 -6.65
CA ASN A 196 -1.43 21.95 -6.86
C ASN A 196 -1.08 21.36 -8.24
N VAL A 197 -1.74 21.81 -9.32
CA VAL A 197 -1.54 21.28 -10.69
C VAL A 197 -0.06 21.27 -11.11
N ASN A 198 0.68 22.35 -10.86
CA ASN A 198 2.09 22.47 -11.22
C ASN A 198 2.98 21.48 -10.45
N LEU A 199 2.63 21.16 -9.20
CA LEU A 199 3.34 20.17 -8.40
C LEU A 199 3.06 18.76 -8.91
N CYS A 200 1.81 18.46 -9.26
CA CYS A 200 1.40 17.18 -9.83
C CYS A 200 2.13 16.91 -11.16
N MET A 201 2.21 17.91 -12.05
CA MET A 201 2.91 17.80 -13.33
C MET A 201 4.42 17.58 -13.17
N THR A 202 5.01 18.11 -12.09
CA THR A 202 6.44 17.93 -11.76
C THR A 202 6.70 16.76 -10.82
N LEU A 203 5.66 15.98 -10.48
CA LEU A 203 5.67 14.92 -9.47
C LEU A 203 6.27 15.35 -8.12
N GLY A 204 6.30 16.64 -7.81
CA GLY A 204 7.01 17.18 -6.63
C GLY A 204 8.52 16.96 -6.63
N LEU A 205 9.12 16.57 -7.76
CA LEU A 205 10.54 16.25 -7.91
C LEU A 205 11.40 17.47 -8.25
N LEU A 206 10.90 18.38 -9.09
CA LEU A 206 11.64 19.56 -9.57
C LEU A 206 11.46 20.83 -8.71
N GLY A 207 10.49 20.86 -7.80
CA GLY A 207 10.22 22.05 -7.00
C GLY A 207 11.26 22.28 -5.90
N LYS A 208 11.79 23.51 -5.78
CA LYS A 208 12.48 23.96 -4.55
C LYS A 208 11.53 23.70 -3.39
N ARG A 209 12.03 23.08 -2.32
CA ARG A 209 11.28 22.72 -1.09
C ARG A 209 10.67 24.00 -0.48
N GLN A 210 9.49 24.42 -0.93
CA GLN A 210 8.79 25.55 -0.33
C GLN A 210 8.42 25.14 1.09
N MET A 211 9.08 25.79 2.05
CA MET A 211 8.95 25.49 3.48
C MET A 211 7.68 26.11 4.08
N SER A 212 6.83 26.75 3.28
CA SER A 212 5.89 27.78 3.77
C SER A 212 4.41 27.40 3.79
N SER A 213 3.96 26.39 3.06
CA SER A 213 2.55 25.99 3.11
C SER A 213 2.37 24.90 4.18
N SER A 214 2.13 25.32 5.42
CA SER A 214 1.61 24.45 6.47
C SER A 214 0.17 24.06 6.13
N GLY A 215 -0.21 22.79 6.32
CA GLY A 215 -1.59 22.32 6.15
C GLY A 215 -1.84 21.40 4.95
N TYR A 216 -3.11 21.05 4.75
CA TYR A 216 -3.60 19.97 3.87
C TYR A 216 -3.18 20.07 2.39
N TYR A 217 -2.89 21.27 1.89
CA TYR A 217 -2.48 21.50 0.50
C TYR A 217 -0.97 21.59 0.32
N GLY A 218 -0.18 21.28 1.35
CA GLY A 218 1.27 21.40 1.28
C GLY A 218 1.91 20.33 0.38
N PRO A 219 3.04 20.64 -0.28
CA PRO A 219 3.69 19.75 -1.26
C PRO A 219 4.22 18.43 -0.68
N ARG A 220 4.21 18.29 0.65
CA ARG A 220 4.60 17.07 1.37
C ARG A 220 3.50 16.02 1.38
N ILE A 221 2.24 16.46 1.32
CA ILE A 221 1.07 15.58 1.31
C ILE A 221 0.93 14.87 -0.04
N PHE A 222 1.55 15.40 -1.08
CA PHE A 222 1.62 14.81 -2.42
C PHE A 222 1.96 13.32 -2.42
N VAL A 223 2.95 12.88 -1.62
CA VAL A 223 3.38 11.47 -1.60
C VAL A 223 2.26 10.56 -1.10
N TYR A 224 1.50 11.01 -0.11
CA TYR A 224 0.35 10.27 0.42
C TYR A 224 -0.83 10.29 -0.56
N VAL A 225 -1.06 11.40 -1.26
CA VAL A 225 -2.10 11.51 -2.30
C VAL A 225 -1.76 10.64 -3.50
N ALA A 226 -0.49 10.60 -3.92
CA ALA A 226 -0.02 9.74 -4.99
C ALA A 226 -0.15 8.25 -4.61
N HIS A 227 0.20 7.90 -3.37
CA HIS A 227 -0.01 6.55 -2.84
C HIS A 227 -1.51 6.17 -2.78
N LEU A 228 -2.36 7.08 -2.30
CA LEU A 228 -3.82 6.89 -2.30
C LEU A 228 -4.36 6.71 -3.73
N THR A 229 -3.87 7.48 -4.69
CA THR A 229 -4.25 7.36 -6.10
C THR A 229 -3.84 6.00 -6.66
N ALA A 230 -2.62 5.54 -6.37
CA ALA A 230 -2.15 4.22 -6.80
C ALA A 230 -3.00 3.09 -6.21
N LEU A 231 -3.34 3.17 -4.91
CA LEU A 231 -4.25 2.21 -4.27
C LEU A 231 -5.65 2.26 -4.89
N MET A 232 -6.19 3.44 -5.18
CA MET A 232 -7.49 3.60 -5.84
C MET A 232 -7.49 2.98 -7.24
N MET A 233 -6.44 3.19 -8.02
CA MET A 233 -6.29 2.55 -9.34
C MET A 233 -6.24 1.03 -9.20
N LEU A 234 -5.49 0.49 -8.25
CA LEU A 234 -5.44 -0.95 -8.00
C LEU A 234 -6.81 -1.50 -7.56
N VAL A 235 -7.53 -0.77 -6.72
CA VAL A 235 -8.88 -1.18 -6.28
C VAL A 235 -9.86 -1.19 -7.44
N VAL A 236 -9.87 -0.16 -8.28
CA VAL A 236 -10.84 -0.03 -9.38
C VAL A 236 -10.54 -0.98 -10.54
N PHE A 237 -9.26 -1.18 -10.87
CA PHE A 237 -8.86 -1.91 -12.09
C PHE A 237 -8.38 -3.34 -11.82
N CYS A 238 -7.92 -3.66 -10.61
CA CYS A 238 -7.18 -4.90 -10.34
C CYS A 238 -7.68 -5.72 -9.15
N MET A 239 -8.53 -5.17 -8.27
CA MET A 239 -9.02 -5.89 -7.09
C MET A 239 -10.42 -6.46 -7.31
N HIS A 240 -10.55 -7.78 -7.15
CA HIS A 240 -11.83 -8.45 -6.99
C HIS A 240 -12.26 -8.41 -5.51
N VAL A 241 -13.17 -7.52 -5.13
CA VAL A 241 -13.72 -7.44 -3.76
C VAL A 241 -14.86 -8.46 -3.61
N GLN A 242 -14.52 -9.69 -3.25
CA GLN A 242 -15.50 -10.70 -2.81
C GLN A 242 -16.11 -10.32 -1.45
#